data_AF-A0A534NFP7-F1
#
_entry.id   AF-A0A534NFP7-F1
#
_cell.length_a   1.000
_cell.length_b   1.000
_cell.length_c   1.000
_cell.angle_alpha   90.00
_cell.angle_beta   90.00
_cell.angle_gamma   90.00
#
_symmetry.space_group_name_H-M   'P 1'
#
loop_
_entity.id
_entity.type
_entity.pdbx_description
1 polymer ?
#
loop_
_entity_poly.entity_id
_entity_poly.type
_entity_poly.pdbx_seq_one_letter_code
_entity_poly.pdbx_strand_id
1 'polypeptide(L)'
;MKTCGRCERQKIVAITLDDNIEACGHTFTAQLPAEKCQACGQVVIDGHDLRLFELRVAVELAKAGLRDKEAFAYLRKALALEPKGLAHILDVSDRAQRSRPPRRRARPGGESAAVRQRGPHGTRAGLKKRKPWRAWRLI
;
A
#
# COMPACT_ATOMS: atom_id res chain seq x y z
N MET A 1 15.29 2.24 26.99
CA MET A 1 14.00 1.56 26.73
C MET A 1 13.24 2.34 25.67
N LYS A 2 12.63 1.68 24.67
CA LYS A 2 11.86 2.37 23.63
C LYS A 2 10.48 2.79 24.17
N THR A 3 10.06 4.02 23.89
CA THR A 3 8.74 4.58 24.24
C THR A 3 7.83 4.61 23.01
N CYS A 4 6.53 4.40 23.22
CA CYS A 4 5.55 4.51 22.13
C CYS A 4 5.35 5.96 21.73
N GLY A 5 5.56 6.29 20.45
CA GLY A 5 5.36 7.65 19.92
C GLY A 5 3.92 8.19 19.96
N ARG A 6 2.92 7.35 20.31
CA ARG A 6 1.51 7.77 20.42
C ARG A 6 1.00 7.88 21.86
N CYS A 7 1.39 6.96 22.74
CA CYS A 7 0.87 6.91 24.11
C CYS A 7 1.95 7.00 25.19
N GLU A 8 3.22 7.19 24.79
CA GLU A 8 4.41 7.44 25.62
C GLU A 8 4.77 6.34 26.65
N ARG A 9 3.96 5.28 26.72
CA ARG A 9 4.20 4.11 27.57
C ARG A 9 5.33 3.23 27.01
N GLN A 10 6.08 2.61 27.92
CA GLN A 10 7.21 1.74 27.62
C GLN A 10 6.79 0.27 27.61
N LYS A 11 6.04 -0.13 26.57
CA LYS A 11 5.62 -1.52 26.34
C LYS A 11 5.60 -1.85 24.84
N ILE A 12 6.74 -1.68 24.16
CA ILE A 12 6.90 -2.03 22.74
C ILE A 12 7.49 -3.43 22.65
N VAL A 13 6.86 -4.28 21.82
CA VAL A 13 7.35 -5.62 21.50
C VAL A 13 7.51 -5.79 19.99
N ALA A 14 8.55 -6.51 19.59
CA ALA A 14 8.70 -6.93 18.20
C ALA A 14 7.67 -8.01 17.86
N ILE A 15 7.07 -7.90 16.67
CA ILE A 15 6.13 -8.84 16.10
C ILE A 15 6.42 -9.02 14.61
N THR A 16 5.78 -10.01 13.99
CA THR A 16 5.71 -10.17 12.55
C THR A 16 4.28 -9.93 12.10
N LEU A 17 4.09 -9.17 11.02
CA LEU A 17 2.78 -8.84 10.46
C LEU A 17 2.72 -9.31 9.00
N ASP A 18 1.62 -9.95 8.61
CA ASP A 18 1.31 -10.18 7.20
C ASP A 18 0.81 -8.86 6.59
N ASP A 19 1.51 -8.36 5.56
CA ASP A 19 1.11 -7.19 4.78
C ASP A 19 0.93 -7.56 3.30
N ASN A 20 0.23 -6.72 2.55
CA ASN A 20 0.00 -6.92 1.12
C ASN A 20 0.19 -5.65 0.29
N ILE A 21 0.61 -5.86 -0.95
CA ILE A 21 0.71 -4.84 -1.99
C ILE A 21 -0.12 -5.31 -3.18
N GLU A 22 -1.04 -4.47 -3.65
CA GLU A 22 -1.76 -4.66 -4.91
C GLU A 22 -1.10 -3.85 -6.02
N ALA A 23 -0.64 -4.51 -7.08
CA ALA A 23 0.01 -3.86 -8.22
C ALA A 23 -0.27 -4.62 -9.52
N CYS A 24 -0.65 -3.92 -10.58
CA CYS A 24 -0.86 -4.48 -11.93
C CYS A 24 -1.85 -5.66 -11.95
N GLY A 25 -2.89 -5.59 -11.10
CA GLY A 25 -3.87 -6.67 -10.96
C GLY A 25 -3.41 -7.90 -10.16
N HIS A 26 -2.20 -7.85 -9.57
CA HIS A 26 -1.65 -8.88 -8.72
C HIS A 26 -1.64 -8.44 -7.25
N THR A 27 -1.82 -9.41 -6.35
CA THR A 27 -1.66 -9.20 -4.91
C THR A 27 -0.43 -9.95 -4.44
N PHE A 28 0.50 -9.21 -3.86
CA PHE A 28 1.71 -9.73 -3.24
C PHE A 28 1.54 -9.69 -1.73
N THR A 29 1.97 -10.72 -1.04
CA THR A 29 1.88 -10.82 0.43
C THR A 29 3.26 -11.10 1.00
N ALA A 30 3.63 -10.43 2.08
CA ALA A 30 4.89 -10.66 2.78
C ALA A 30 4.71 -10.56 4.30
N GLN A 31 5.58 -11.25 5.01
CA GLN A 31 5.74 -11.11 6.45
C GLN A 31 6.77 -10.04 6.75
N LEU A 32 6.34 -8.96 7.39
CA LEU A 32 7.18 -7.82 7.72
C LEU A 32 7.44 -7.76 9.23
N PRO A 33 8.69 -7.48 9.65
CA PRO A 33 8.97 -7.16 11.04
C PRO A 33 8.27 -5.85 11.40
N ALA A 34 7.68 -5.82 12.59
CA ALA A 34 6.99 -4.64 13.09
C ALA A 34 7.14 -4.53 14.60
N GLU A 35 6.91 -3.33 15.11
CA GLU A 35 6.86 -3.04 16.54
C GLU A 35 5.42 -2.76 16.95
N LYS A 36 4.93 -3.47 17.98
CA LYS A 36 3.59 -3.27 18.55
C LYS A 36 3.69 -2.72 19.97
N CYS A 37 2.99 -1.62 20.23
CA CYS A 37 2.75 -1.17 21.59
C CYS A 37 1.66 -2.01 22.25
N GLN A 38 1.98 -2.73 23.33
CA GLN A 38 0.99 -3.50 24.08
C GLN A 38 0.01 -2.62 24.87
N ALA A 39 0.33 -1.35 25.10
CA ALA A 39 -0.53 -0.46 25.89
C ALA A 39 -1.65 0.21 25.07
N CYS A 40 -1.38 0.61 23.83
CA CYS A 40 -2.37 1.28 22.97
C CYS A 40 -2.65 0.53 21.66
N GLY A 41 -1.91 -0.55 21.37
CA GLY A 41 -2.09 -1.37 20.18
C GLY A 41 -1.48 -0.82 18.89
N GLN A 42 -0.78 0.33 18.92
CA GLN A 42 -0.12 0.88 17.73
C GLN A 42 0.89 -0.12 17.17
N VAL A 43 0.86 -0.32 15.85
CA VAL A 43 1.84 -1.10 15.10
C VAL A 43 2.63 -0.16 14.20
N VAL A 44 3.94 -0.33 14.16
CA VAL A 44 4.85 0.43 13.30
C VAL A 44 5.71 -0.56 12.52
N ILE A 45 5.73 -0.43 11.21
CA ILE A 45 6.65 -1.14 10.31
C ILE A 45 7.76 -0.15 9.94
N ASP A 46 9.01 -0.61 9.90
CA ASP A 46 10.11 0.24 9.46
C ASP A 46 9.97 0.59 7.97
N GLY A 47 10.23 1.84 7.62
CA GLY A 47 10.14 2.30 6.23
C GLY A 47 11.11 1.57 5.30
N HIS A 48 12.25 1.12 5.81
CA HIS A 48 13.22 0.32 5.07
C HIS A 48 12.64 -1.04 4.67
N ASP A 49 11.98 -1.76 5.60
CA ASP A 49 11.42 -3.08 5.33
C ASP A 49 10.24 -3.01 4.36
N LEU A 50 9.41 -1.97 4.49
CA LEU A 50 8.35 -1.69 3.52
C LEU A 50 8.93 -1.40 2.13
N ARG A 51 10.02 -0.63 2.06
CA ARG A 51 10.71 -0.32 0.80
C ARG A 51 11.31 -1.56 0.15
N LEU A 52 11.89 -2.46 0.93
CA LEU A 52 12.39 -3.75 0.42
C LEU A 52 11.26 -4.61 -0.14
N PHE A 53 10.08 -4.61 0.52
CA PHE A 53 8.92 -5.32 0.00
C PHE A 53 8.47 -4.75 -1.35
N GLU A 54 8.35 -3.41 -1.48
CA GLU A 54 8.04 -2.75 -2.75
C GLU A 54 9.04 -3.10 -3.86
N LEU A 55 10.35 -3.12 -3.54
CA LEU A 55 11.39 -3.51 -4.49
C LEU A 55 11.26 -4.96 -4.92
N ARG A 56 10.91 -5.87 -4.01
CA ARG A 56 10.71 -7.28 -4.35
C ARG A 56 9.49 -7.47 -5.25
N VAL A 57 8.41 -6.73 -5.01
CA VAL A 57 7.26 -6.68 -5.93
C VAL A 57 7.69 -6.18 -7.31
N ALA A 58 8.49 -5.12 -7.38
CA ALA A 58 9.01 -4.62 -8.66
C ALA A 58 9.84 -5.68 -9.40
N VAL A 59 10.68 -6.44 -8.71
CA VAL A 59 11.45 -7.54 -9.31
C VAL A 59 10.52 -8.62 -9.88
N GLU A 60 9.47 -9.01 -9.16
CA GLU A 60 8.53 -10.02 -9.64
C GLU A 60 7.72 -9.54 -10.86
N LEU A 61 7.28 -8.27 -10.87
CA LEU A 61 6.63 -7.66 -12.04
C LEU A 61 7.57 -7.64 -13.26
N ALA A 62 8.85 -7.32 -13.05
CA ALA A 62 9.86 -7.31 -14.09
C ALA A 62 10.16 -8.72 -14.65
N LYS A 63 10.29 -9.72 -13.77
CA LYS A 63 10.48 -11.14 -14.15
C LYS A 63 9.28 -11.68 -14.93
N ALA A 64 8.07 -11.29 -14.56
CA ALA A 64 6.85 -11.64 -15.28
C ALA A 64 6.76 -10.99 -16.68
N GLY A 65 7.67 -10.07 -17.01
CA GLY A 65 7.73 -9.43 -18.32
C GLY A 65 6.58 -8.45 -18.56
N LEU A 66 5.95 -7.91 -17.51
CA LEU A 66 4.86 -6.95 -17.65
C LEU A 66 5.39 -5.62 -18.20
N ARG A 67 4.84 -5.18 -19.35
CA ARG A 67 5.26 -3.96 -20.07
C ARG A 67 4.15 -2.92 -20.21
N ASP A 68 3.03 -3.10 -19.53
CA ASP A 68 1.97 -2.11 -19.55
C ASP A 68 2.33 -0.83 -18.77
N LYS A 69 1.49 0.19 -18.93
CA LYS A 69 1.69 1.52 -18.34
C LYS A 69 1.71 1.49 -16.80
N GLU A 70 0.93 0.62 -16.17
CA GLU A 70 0.84 0.53 -14.72
C GLU A 70 2.11 -0.12 -14.16
N ALA A 71 2.54 -1.23 -14.76
CA ALA A 71 3.79 -1.91 -14.43
C ALA A 71 4.99 -0.98 -14.59
N PHE A 72 5.09 -0.26 -15.72
CA PHE A 72 6.16 0.71 -15.94
C PHE A 72 6.16 1.83 -14.88
N ALA A 73 4.98 2.36 -14.53
CA ALA A 73 4.86 3.38 -13.50
C ALA A 73 5.24 2.86 -12.10
N TYR A 74 4.92 1.60 -11.80
CA TYR A 74 5.31 0.96 -10.54
C TYR A 74 6.83 0.78 -10.46
N LEU A 75 7.44 0.16 -11.47
CA LEU A 75 8.89 -0.08 -11.55
C LEU A 75 9.67 1.22 -11.39
N ARG A 76 9.27 2.28 -12.10
CA ARG A 76 9.92 3.59 -12.01
C ARG A 76 9.89 4.14 -10.58
N LYS A 77 8.75 4.06 -9.89
CA LYS A 77 8.60 4.55 -8.51
C LYS A 77 9.38 3.69 -7.51
N ALA A 78 9.33 2.38 -7.66
CA ALA A 78 10.08 1.44 -6.82
C ALA A 78 11.60 1.67 -6.93
N LEU A 79 12.08 2.12 -8.09
CA LEU A 79 13.48 2.48 -8.31
C LEU A 79 13.81 3.96 -7.99
N ALA A 80 12.84 4.73 -7.48
CA ALA A 80 12.99 6.17 -7.21
C ALA A 80 13.48 6.98 -8.42
N LEU A 81 13.12 6.55 -9.64
CA LEU A 81 13.53 7.23 -10.87
C LEU A 81 12.58 8.38 -11.18
N GLU A 82 13.14 9.59 -11.23
CA GLU A 82 12.42 10.78 -11.68
C GLU A 82 12.05 10.65 -13.18
N PRO A 83 10.84 11.07 -13.62
CA PRO A 83 10.44 10.95 -15.03
C PRO A 83 11.41 11.64 -16.00
N LYS A 84 11.97 12.80 -15.60
CA LYS A 84 12.97 13.51 -16.40
C LYS A 84 14.29 12.73 -16.48
N GLY A 85 14.73 12.17 -15.35
CA GLY A 85 15.94 11.36 -15.29
C GLY A 85 15.80 10.09 -16.13
N LEU A 86 14.64 9.43 -16.08
CA LEU A 86 14.38 8.25 -16.89
C LEU A 86 14.27 8.59 -18.39
N ALA A 87 13.65 9.71 -18.75
CA ALA A 87 13.62 10.20 -20.14
C ALA A 87 15.03 10.41 -20.70
N HIS A 88 15.93 10.97 -19.89
CA HIS A 88 17.33 11.12 -20.25
C HIS A 88 18.04 9.77 -20.43
N ILE A 89 17.84 8.82 -19.51
CA ILE A 89 18.45 7.47 -19.60
C ILE A 89 17.98 6.72 -20.85
N LEU A 90 16.71 6.88 -21.23
CA LEU A 90 16.11 6.18 -22.36
C LEU A 90 16.24 6.93 -23.70
N ASP A 91 16.84 8.13 -23.70
CA ASP A 91 16.90 9.03 -24.86
C ASP A 91 15.54 9.26 -25.54
N VAL A 92 14.50 9.51 -24.73
CA VAL A 92 13.13 9.78 -25.21
C VAL A 92 12.60 11.10 -24.67
N SER A 93 11.65 11.72 -25.39
CA SER A 93 10.97 12.92 -24.89
C SER A 93 10.15 12.66 -23.61
N ASP A 94 10.12 13.64 -22.70
CA ASP A 94 9.43 13.54 -21.39
C ASP A 94 7.91 13.30 -21.50
N ARG A 95 7.31 13.59 -22.66
CA ARG A 95 5.87 13.46 -22.92
C ARG A 95 5.39 12.03 -22.79
N ALA A 96 6.23 11.05 -23.13
CA ALA A 96 5.88 9.63 -23.07
C ALA A 96 5.65 9.10 -21.63
N GLN A 97 6.13 9.80 -20.59
CA GLN A 97 6.24 9.25 -19.23
C GLN A 97 5.29 9.88 -18.20
N ARG A 98 4.39 10.79 -18.61
CA ARG A 98 3.46 11.46 -17.69
C ARG A 98 2.40 10.47 -17.16
N SER A 99 2.68 9.83 -16.03
CA SER A 99 1.66 9.14 -15.23
C SER A 99 0.71 10.19 -14.64
N ARG A 100 -0.59 10.04 -14.86
CA ARG A 100 -1.64 10.90 -14.28
C ARG A 100 -1.46 10.90 -12.74
N PRO A 101 -1.42 12.06 -12.07
CA PRO A 101 -1.32 12.09 -10.61
C PRO A 101 -2.50 11.33 -9.98
N PRO A 102 -2.31 10.70 -8.80
CA PRO A 102 -3.42 10.07 -8.10
C PRO A 102 -4.49 11.13 -7.87
N ARG A 103 -5.71 10.91 -8.40
CA ARG A 103 -6.86 11.75 -8.05
C ARG A 103 -6.99 11.67 -6.53
N ARG A 104 -6.74 12.78 -5.82
CA ARG A 104 -7.16 12.89 -4.43
C ARG A 104 -8.64 12.51 -4.41
N ARG A 105 -9.01 11.43 -3.71
CA ARG A 105 -10.42 11.18 -3.40
C ARG A 105 -10.89 12.43 -2.67
N ALA A 106 -11.81 13.17 -3.27
CA ALA A 106 -12.51 14.23 -2.55
C ALA A 106 -13.09 13.59 -1.29
N ARG A 107 -12.74 14.12 -0.11
CA ARG A 107 -13.48 13.82 1.11
C ARG A 107 -14.94 14.25 0.83
N PRO A 108 -15.94 13.37 0.97
CA PRO A 108 -17.32 13.82 1.03
C PRO A 108 -17.45 14.78 2.22
N GLY A 109 -18.24 15.83 2.04
CA GLY A 109 -18.31 17.01 2.88
C GLY A 109 -18.48 16.71 4.37
N GLY A 110 -17.84 17.55 5.19
CA GLY A 110 -18.23 17.74 6.57
C GLY A 110 -19.48 18.62 6.60
N GLU A 111 -20.65 17.99 6.50
CA GLU A 111 -21.91 18.62 6.91
C GLU A 111 -22.06 18.42 8.41
N SER A 112 -22.19 19.55 9.11
CA SER A 112 -22.40 19.68 10.54
C SER A 112 -23.58 18.86 11.04
N ALA A 113 -23.42 18.36 12.26
CA ALA A 113 -24.38 17.58 12.99
C ALA A 113 -25.79 18.20 13.02
N ALA A 114 -26.78 17.43 12.58
CA ALA A 114 -28.16 17.57 13.00
C ALA A 114 -28.64 16.21 13.52
N VAL A 115 -28.77 16.13 14.85
CA VAL A 115 -29.52 15.11 15.58
C VAL A 115 -30.91 14.94 14.97
N ARG A 116 -31.29 13.70 14.64
CA ARG A 116 -32.67 13.20 14.81
C ARG A 116 -32.73 11.68 14.74
N GLN A 117 -33.39 11.12 15.75
CA GLN A 117 -33.62 9.72 16.05
C GLN A 117 -34.72 9.09 15.19
N ARG A 118 -34.64 7.75 15.05
CA ARG A 118 -35.66 6.69 14.76
C ARG A 118 -35.11 5.78 13.64
N GLY A 119 -34.84 4.49 13.83
CA GLY A 119 -35.75 3.39 14.21
C GLY A 119 -35.49 2.25 13.21
N PRO A 120 -35.63 0.96 13.56
CA PRO A 120 -34.92 -0.15 12.92
C PRO A 120 -35.71 -0.79 11.77
N HIS A 121 -35.02 -1.44 10.83
CA HIS A 121 -35.40 -2.63 10.04
C HIS A 121 -34.69 -2.61 8.67
N GLY A 122 -34.06 -3.72 8.28
CA GLY A 122 -33.60 -3.92 6.89
C GLY A 122 -32.37 -4.79 6.75
N THR A 123 -32.57 -6.11 6.83
CA THR A 123 -31.59 -7.15 6.49
C THR A 123 -31.18 -7.17 5.01
N ARG A 124 -29.99 -7.77 4.78
CA ARG A 124 -29.51 -8.56 3.62
C ARG A 124 -28.49 -7.94 2.66
N ALA A 125 -27.28 -8.49 2.82
CA ALA A 125 -26.56 -9.32 1.84
C ALA A 125 -26.11 -8.69 0.52
N GLY A 126 -24.78 -8.65 0.37
CA GLY A 126 -24.12 -8.42 -0.92
C GLY A 126 -22.62 -8.72 -0.90
N LEU A 127 -22.19 -9.80 -0.23
CA LEU A 127 -20.80 -10.25 -0.30
C LEU A 127 -20.55 -10.89 -1.68
N LYS A 128 -20.10 -10.08 -2.65
CA LYS A 128 -19.57 -10.60 -3.92
C LYS A 128 -18.27 -11.35 -3.62
N LYS A 129 -18.36 -12.68 -3.56
CA LYS A 129 -17.21 -13.59 -3.51
C LYS A 129 -16.32 -13.35 -4.73
N ARG A 130 -15.18 -12.69 -4.53
CA ARG A 130 -14.07 -12.72 -5.50
C ARG A 130 -13.26 -13.99 -5.24
N LYS A 131 -13.07 -14.77 -6.30
CA LYS A 131 -12.35 -16.05 -6.31
C LYS A 131 -10.96 -15.90 -5.68
N PRO A 132 -10.45 -16.90 -4.94
CA PRO A 132 -9.07 -16.89 -4.47
C PRO A 132 -8.17 -17.21 -5.66
N TRP A 133 -7.35 -16.25 -6.07
CA TRP A 133 -6.25 -16.51 -7.01
C TRP A 133 -4.95 -16.59 -6.21
N ARG A 134 -4.15 -17.57 -6.58
CA ARG A 134 -2.91 -18.04 -5.94
C ARG A 134 -2.11 -16.91 -5.29
N ALA A 135 -2.08 -16.91 -3.96
CA ALA A 135 -1.15 -16.09 -3.19
C ALA A 135 0.26 -16.48 -3.60
N TRP A 136 1.00 -15.55 -4.21
CA TRP A 136 2.43 -15.70 -4.37
C TRP A 136 3.04 -15.50 -2.99
N ARG A 137 3.18 -16.60 -2.24
CA ARG A 137 3.90 -16.65 -0.98
C ARG A 137 5.37 -16.44 -1.32
N LEU A 138 5.85 -15.22 -1.11
CA LEU A 138 7.27 -14.93 -1.12
C LEU A 138 7.85 -15.48 0.20
N ILE A 139 8.68 -16.51 0.09
CA ILE A 139 9.56 -16.98 1.17
C ILE A 139 10.71 -15.98 1.31
#